data_AF-A0A2T9ZCI8-F1
#
_entry.id   AF-A0A2T9ZCI8-F1
#
_cell.length_a   1.000
_cell.length_b   1.000
_cell.length_c   1.000
_cell.angle_alpha   90.00
_cell.angle_beta   90.00
_cell.angle_gamma   90.00
#
_symmetry.space_group_name_H-M   'P 1'
#
loop_
_entity.id
_entity.type
_entity.pdbx_description
1 polymer ?
#
loop_
_entity_poly.entity_id
_entity_poly.type
_entity_poly.pdbx_seq_one_letter_code
_entity_poly.pdbx_strand_id
1 'polypeptide(L)'
;MTEHLDERYIERNIDDSFMKDLPENVDICGENGEHHTFCHDGPIFSSPVTYTLEEPVKRTYTFKFKDGRIREFSKLFANISGQMPQG
;
A
#
# COMPACT_ATOMS: atom_id res chain seq x y z
N MET A 1 -4.62 -8.90 -8.09
CA MET A 1 -4.14 -8.44 -6.78
C MET A 1 -4.99 -7.33 -6.19
N THR A 2 -5.73 -6.56 -6.99
CA THR A 2 -7.05 -5.99 -6.59
C THR A 2 -8.12 -7.02 -6.27
N GLU A 3 -7.73 -8.27 -6.00
CA GLU A 3 -8.68 -9.35 -5.70
C GLU A 3 -8.95 -9.45 -4.20
N HIS A 4 -8.15 -8.81 -3.35
CA HIS A 4 -8.22 -8.98 -1.90
C HIS A 4 -8.20 -7.65 -1.11
N LEU A 5 -7.45 -6.64 -1.59
CA LEU A 5 -7.38 -5.33 -0.94
C LEU A 5 -7.99 -4.25 -1.86
N ASP A 6 -8.96 -3.53 -1.32
CA ASP A 6 -9.65 -2.40 -1.97
C ASP A 6 -9.12 -1.04 -1.46
N GLU A 7 -9.77 0.06 -1.86
CA GLU A 7 -9.37 1.43 -1.52
C GLU A 7 -9.36 1.72 -0.01
N ARG A 8 -10.09 0.95 0.81
CA ARG A 8 -10.14 1.13 2.28
C ARG A 8 -8.81 0.79 2.97
N TYR A 9 -7.88 0.18 2.24
CA TYR A 9 -6.53 -0.12 2.72
C TYR A 9 -5.51 0.94 2.34
N ILE A 10 -5.88 1.93 1.51
CA ILE A 10 -5.05 3.11 1.27
C ILE A 10 -5.12 4.01 2.52
N GLU A 11 -4.00 4.63 2.89
CA GLU A 11 -3.87 5.53 4.06
C GLU A 11 -4.12 4.85 5.42
N ARG A 12 -4.34 3.54 5.46
CA ARG A 12 -4.66 2.86 6.70
C ARG A 12 -3.41 2.61 7.54
N ASN A 13 -3.49 2.96 8.83
CA ASN A 13 -2.43 2.63 9.80
C ASN A 13 -2.36 1.12 10.05
N ILE A 14 -1.16 0.60 10.26
CA ILE A 14 -0.93 -0.79 10.67
C ILE A 14 -1.18 -0.90 12.18
N ASP A 15 -2.42 -1.20 12.54
CA ASP A 15 -2.88 -1.39 13.92
C ASP A 15 -3.73 -2.67 14.05
N ASP A 16 -4.20 -2.97 15.26
CA ASP A 16 -5.03 -4.14 15.52
C ASP A 16 -6.31 -4.20 14.66
N SER A 17 -6.84 -3.05 14.22
CA SER A 17 -8.01 -3.00 13.35
C SER A 17 -7.65 -3.43 11.93
N PHE A 18 -6.49 -2.98 11.42
CA PHE A 18 -5.97 -3.41 10.13
C PHE A 18 -5.79 -4.93 10.12
N MET A 19 -5.16 -5.49 11.15
CA MET A 19 -4.94 -6.93 11.26
C MET A 19 -6.24 -7.74 11.27
N LYS A 20 -7.30 -7.22 11.90
CA LYS A 20 -8.61 -7.88 11.96
C LYS A 20 -9.39 -7.80 10.65
N ASP A 21 -9.19 -6.73 9.89
CA ASP A 21 -9.91 -6.51 8.65
C ASP A 21 -9.24 -7.19 7.45
N LEU A 22 -7.97 -7.56 7.58
CA LEU A 22 -7.24 -8.29 6.54
C LEU A 22 -7.98 -9.59 6.14
N PRO A 23 -8.13 -9.86 4.82
CA PRO A 23 -8.66 -11.13 4.36
C PRO A 23 -7.79 -12.31 4.80
N GLU A 24 -8.40 -13.46 5.10
CA GLU A 24 -7.71 -14.66 5.61
C GLU A 24 -6.53 -15.12 4.75
N ASN A 25 -6.54 -14.80 3.45
CA ASN A 25 -5.53 -15.22 2.49
C ASN A 25 -4.52 -14.14 2.12
N VAL A 26 -4.53 -13.00 2.82
CA VAL A 26 -3.52 -11.95 2.69
C VAL A 26 -2.46 -12.13 3.75
N ASP A 27 -1.20 -12.19 3.33
CA ASP A 27 -0.09 -12.20 4.27
C ASP A 27 -0.05 -10.88 5.05
N ILE A 28 -0.05 -11.00 6.37
CA ILE A 28 -0.08 -9.88 7.31
C ILE A 28 1.16 -8.97 7.18
N CYS A 29 2.32 -9.58 6.90
CA CYS A 29 3.59 -8.91 6.68
C CYS A 29 3.73 -8.41 5.24
N GLY A 30 2.82 -8.80 4.33
CA GLY A 30 2.83 -8.38 2.93
C GLY A 30 4.00 -8.98 2.13
N GLU A 31 4.53 -10.13 2.54
CA GLU A 31 5.74 -10.74 1.96
C GLU A 31 5.62 -11.07 0.45
N ASN A 32 4.40 -11.24 -0.06
CA ASN A 32 4.14 -11.49 -1.49
C ASN A 32 3.78 -10.20 -2.26
N GLY A 33 3.92 -9.04 -1.62
CA GLY A 33 3.65 -7.73 -2.17
C GLY A 33 2.17 -7.33 -2.13
N GLU A 34 1.39 -7.88 -1.19
CA GLU A 34 -0.03 -7.57 -0.91
C GLU A 34 -0.25 -6.08 -0.72
N HIS A 35 0.56 -5.47 0.13
CA HIS A 35 0.55 -4.03 0.41
C HIS A 35 1.99 -3.50 0.55
N HIS A 36 2.12 -2.18 0.58
CA HIS A 36 3.37 -1.50 0.91
C HIS A 36 3.06 -0.49 2.02
N THR A 37 3.98 -0.35 2.95
CA THR A 37 3.85 0.57 4.07
C THR A 37 4.85 1.73 3.96
N PHE A 38 4.50 2.85 4.58
CA PHE A 38 5.37 4.01 4.72
C PHE A 38 5.42 4.38 6.20
N CYS A 39 6.60 4.23 6.82
CA CYS A 39 6.80 4.57 8.23
C CYS A 39 7.15 6.06 8.33
N HIS A 40 6.25 6.85 8.90
CA HIS A 40 6.37 8.31 8.99
C HIS A 40 6.66 8.81 10.42
N ASP A 41 6.65 7.94 11.43
CA ASP A 41 6.90 8.31 12.83
C ASP A 41 7.51 7.13 13.61
N GLY A 42 8.27 7.43 14.67
CA GLY A 42 8.82 6.43 15.58
C GLY A 42 9.99 6.94 16.43
N PRO A 43 10.48 6.14 17.39
CA PRO A 43 11.47 6.58 18.39
C PRO A 43 12.81 7.09 17.83
N ILE A 44 13.15 6.73 16.59
CA ILE A 44 14.39 7.12 15.92
C ILE A 44 14.24 8.46 15.17
N PHE A 45 13.00 8.88 14.89
CA PHE A 45 12.73 10.14 14.20
C PHE A 45 12.84 11.31 15.19
N SER A 46 13.55 12.38 14.80
CA SER A 46 13.58 13.63 15.58
C SER A 46 12.20 14.32 15.65
N SER A 47 11.38 14.09 14.62
CA SER A 47 9.99 14.51 14.50
C SER A 47 9.31 13.67 13.42
N PRO A 48 7.97 13.50 13.45
CA PRO A 48 7.24 12.82 12.39
C PRO A 48 7.48 13.47 11.01
N VAL A 49 7.48 12.65 9.96
CA VAL A 49 7.51 13.13 8.57
C VAL A 49 6.10 13.59 8.19
N THR A 50 5.95 14.87 7.86
CA THR A 50 4.68 15.42 7.36
C THR A 50 4.47 15.07 5.90
N TYR A 51 3.31 14.50 5.58
CA TYR A 51 2.95 14.10 4.22
C TYR A 51 1.48 14.35 3.93
N THR A 52 1.18 14.38 2.64
CA THR A 52 -0.19 14.34 2.09
C THR A 52 -0.27 13.21 1.07
N LEU A 53 -1.42 12.53 1.02
CA LEU A 53 -1.72 11.57 -0.02
C LEU A 53 -2.55 12.22 -1.12
N GLU A 54 -2.19 11.94 -2.36
CA GLU A 54 -3.02 12.27 -3.52
C GLU A 54 -4.13 11.22 -3.72
N GLU A 55 -5.08 11.54 -4.61
CA GLU A 55 -6.15 10.63 -5.01
C GLU A 55 -5.60 9.25 -5.43
N PRO A 56 -6.17 8.14 -4.90
CA PRO A 56 -5.70 6.81 -5.27
C PRO A 56 -5.85 6.53 -6.77
N VAL A 57 -4.78 6.02 -7.39
CA VAL A 57 -4.76 5.61 -8.79
C VAL A 57 -4.64 4.10 -8.91
N LYS A 58 -5.50 3.50 -9.74
CA LYS A 58 -5.41 2.07 -10.09
C LYS A 58 -4.49 1.91 -11.30
N ARG A 59 -3.46 1.08 -11.18
CA ARG A 59 -2.60 0.68 -12.31
C ARG A 59 -2.78 -0.80 -12.59
N THR A 60 -2.92 -1.14 -13.88
CA THR A 60 -3.08 -2.52 -14.36
C THR A 60 -1.85 -2.93 -15.18
N TYR A 61 -1.38 -4.14 -14.94
CA TYR A 61 -0.20 -4.69 -15.54
C TYR A 61 -0.53 -6.04 -16.18
N THR A 62 -0.20 -6.18 -17.45
CA THR A 62 -0.37 -7.43 -18.19
C THR A 62 0.94 -8.20 -18.18
N PHE A 63 0.92 -9.42 -17.64
CA PHE A 63 2.06 -10.31 -17.58
C PHE A 63 1.83 -11.53 -18.45
N LYS A 64 2.80 -11.82 -19.32
CA LYS A 64 2.86 -13.05 -20.10
C LYS A 64 3.83 -14.02 -19.44
N PHE A 65 3.32 -15.16 -18.99
CA PHE A 65 4.11 -16.23 -18.40
C PHE A 65 4.81 -17.05 -19.48
N LYS A 66 5.88 -17.75 -19.08
CA LYS A 66 6.67 -18.61 -19.98
C LYS A 66 5.86 -19.74 -20.60
N ASP A 67 4.81 -20.20 -19.91
CA ASP A 67 3.86 -21.22 -20.38
C ASP A 67 2.80 -20.67 -21.37
N GLY A 68 2.89 -19.38 -21.73
CA GLY A 68 1.97 -18.74 -22.65
C GLY A 68 0.71 -18.16 -22.00
N ARG A 69 0.45 -18.42 -20.71
CA ARG A 69 -0.66 -17.77 -20.00
C ARG A 69 -0.44 -16.26 -19.93
N ILE A 70 -1.52 -15.50 -20.06
CA ILE A 70 -1.53 -14.06 -19.83
C ILE A 70 -2.40 -13.82 -18.60
N ARG A 71 -1.92 -12.99 -17.68
CA ARG A 71 -2.72 -12.51 -16.55
C ARG A 71 -2.59 -11.01 -16.42
N GLU A 72 -3.66 -10.38 -15.98
CA GLU A 72 -3.65 -8.99 -15.58
C GLU A 72 -3.67 -8.88 -14.06
N PHE A 73 -2.90 -7.94 -13.55
CA PHE A 73 -2.87 -7.61 -12.14
C PHE A 73 -3.05 -6.12 -12.01
N SER A 74 -4.05 -5.69 -11.24
CA SER A 74 -4.14 -4.30 -10.81
C SER A 74 -3.66 -4.13 -9.38
N LYS A 75 -3.16 -2.92 -9.07
CA LYS A 75 -2.87 -2.42 -7.73
C LYS A 75 -3.36 -0.97 -7.61
N LEU A 76 -3.82 -0.61 -6.41
CA LEU A 76 -4.14 0.77 -6.03
C LEU A 76 -2.90 1.41 -5.40
N PHE A 77 -2.67 2.68 -5.70
CA PHE A 77 -1.54 3.46 -5.21
C PHE A 77 -2.02 4.85 -4.83
N ALA A 78 -1.52 5.43 -3.74
CA ALA A 78 -1.59 6.86 -3.49
C ALA A 78 -0.19 7.43 -3.57
N ASN A 79 -0.03 8.57 -4.26
CA ASN A 79 1.25 9.26 -4.27
C ASN A 79 1.42 10.01 -2.95
N ILE A 80 2.63 9.96 -2.40
CA ILE A 80 3.01 10.73 -1.22
C ILE A 80 3.67 12.03 -1.69
N SER A 81 3.13 13.16 -1.27
CA SER A 81 3.74 14.47 -1.42
C SER A 81 4.17 15.01 -0.05
N GLY A 82 5.32 15.67 0.01
CA GLY A 82 5.84 16.26 1.25
C GLY A 82 5.50 17.75 1.34
N GLN A 83 5.15 18.21 2.55
CA GLN A 83 5.27 19.62 2.89
C GLN A 83 6.66 19.83 3.50
N MET A 84 7.47 20.69 2.87
CA MET A 84 8.71 21.17 3.49
C MET A 84 8.35 21.93 4.78
N PRO A 85 9.00 21.65 5.92
CA PRO A 85 8.83 22.48 7.10
C PRO A 85 9.19 23.92 6.73
N GLN A 86 8.27 24.86 7.01
CA GLN A 86 8.60 26.28 6.94
C GLN A 86 9.58 26.54 8.09
N GLY A 87 10.84 26.82 7.73
CA GLY A 87 11.91 27.11 8.68
C GLY A 87 11.71 28.41 9.44
#